data_AF-A0A7S2F7L8-F1
#
_entry.id   AF-A0A7S2F7L8-F1
#
_cell.length_a   1.000
_cell.length_b   1.000
_cell.length_c   1.000
_cell.angle_alpha   90.00
_cell.angle_beta   90.00
_cell.angle_gamma   90.00
#
_symmetry.space_group_name_H-M   'P 1'
#
loop_
_entity.id
_entity.type
_entity.pdbx_description
1 polymer ?
#
loop_
_entity_poly.entity_id
_entity_poly.type
_entity_poly.pdbx_seq_one_letter_code
_entity_poly.pdbx_strand_id
1 'polypeptide(L)'
;EAKRMQVLALREELGVKVEGENGRAFRRPWSSWSDLTGLLPDYVEAALRDNKWWQPTPIQAQTLPFSLAGSDCIGIAKTGTGKTLAFLLPAILHSESHASK
;
A
#
# COMPACT_ATOMS: atom_id res chain seq x y z
N GLU A 1 9.52 -18.18 -10.05
CA GLU A 1 9.79 -18.85 -8.76
C GLU A 1 10.52 -17.96 -7.77
N ALA A 2 11.74 -17.48 -8.06
CA ALA A 2 12.52 -16.59 -7.18
C ALA A 2 11.77 -15.32 -6.70
N LYS A 3 11.09 -14.60 -7.60
CA LYS A 3 10.27 -13.41 -7.24
C LYS A 3 9.15 -13.74 -6.24
N ARG A 4 8.57 -14.94 -6.33
CA ARG A 4 7.49 -15.37 -5.42
C ARG A 4 8.04 -15.61 -4.02
N MET A 5 9.19 -16.27 -3.92
CA MET A 5 9.89 -16.49 -2.64
C MET A 5 10.28 -15.18 -1.97
N GLN A 6 10.76 -14.19 -2.73
CA GLN A 6 11.08 -12.86 -2.19
C GLN A 6 9.86 -12.16 -1.60
N VAL A 7 8.70 -12.25 -2.27
CA VAL A 7 7.44 -11.66 -1.75
C VAL A 7 6.98 -12.37 -0.48
N LEU A 8 7.08 -13.69 -0.43
CA LEU A 8 6.71 -14.46 0.77
C LEU A 8 7.64 -14.12 1.96
N ALA A 9 8.94 -14.02 1.72
CA ALA A 9 9.91 -13.61 2.74
C ALA A 9 9.61 -12.20 3.27
N LEU A 10 9.29 -11.25 2.39
CA LEU A 10 8.92 -9.90 2.81
C LEU A 10 7.63 -9.87 3.63
N ARG A 11 6.64 -10.71 3.28
CA ARG A 11 5.40 -10.84 4.06
C ARG A 11 5.67 -11.42 5.45
N GLU A 12 6.54 -12.41 5.53
CA GLU A 12 6.97 -13.01 6.79
C GLU A 12 7.68 -11.97 7.68
N GLU A 13 8.61 -11.20 7.11
CA GLU A 13 9.31 -10.10 7.80
C GLU A 13 8.34 -9.04 8.33
N LEU A 14 7.33 -8.67 7.53
CA LEU A 14 6.31 -7.70 7.91
C LEU A 14 5.24 -8.27 8.85
N GLY A 15 5.24 -9.59 9.11
CA GLY A 15 4.20 -10.25 9.90
C GLY A 15 2.82 -10.23 9.24
N VAL A 16 2.77 -10.26 7.91
CA VAL A 16 1.54 -10.15 7.12
C VAL A 16 1.14 -11.50 6.53
N LYS A 17 -0.11 -11.89 6.73
CA LYS A 17 -0.73 -13.05 6.07
C LYS A 17 -1.67 -12.57 4.97
N VAL A 18 -1.60 -13.21 3.80
CA VAL A 18 -2.48 -12.93 2.67
C VAL A 18 -3.22 -14.20 2.27
N GLU A 19 -4.53 -14.10 2.11
CA GLU A 19 -5.42 -15.18 1.70
C GLU A 19 -6.21 -14.78 0.45
N GLY A 20 -6.69 -15.74 -0.34
CA GLY A 20 -7.51 -15.48 -1.53
C GLY A 20 -6.76 -14.91 -2.75
N GLU A 21 -5.43 -14.85 -2.69
CA GLU A 21 -4.60 -14.28 -3.76
C GLU A 21 -4.28 -15.32 -4.85
N ASN A 22 -4.74 -15.09 -6.07
CA ASN A 22 -4.46 -15.95 -7.23
C ASN A 22 -3.94 -15.16 -8.44
N GLY A 23 -3.04 -15.77 -9.21
CA GLY A 23 -2.54 -15.22 -10.49
C GLY A 23 -2.17 -13.72 -10.43
N ARG A 24 -2.99 -12.88 -11.07
CA ARG A 24 -2.80 -11.42 -11.18
C ARG A 24 -3.00 -10.66 -9.86
N ALA A 25 -3.64 -11.26 -8.87
CA ALA A 25 -3.74 -10.70 -7.54
C ALA A 25 -2.41 -10.80 -6.77
N PHE A 26 -1.40 -11.56 -7.25
CA PHE A 26 -0.11 -11.68 -6.55
C PHE A 26 0.69 -10.37 -6.51
N ARG A 27 0.62 -9.64 -5.39
CA ARG A 27 1.24 -8.31 -5.24
C ARG A 27 2.28 -8.26 -4.12
N ARG A 28 3.48 -7.78 -4.48
CA ARG A 28 4.59 -7.51 -3.56
C ARG A 28 4.21 -6.37 -2.60
N PRO A 29 4.41 -6.51 -1.28
CA PRO A 29 4.33 -5.40 -0.35
C PRO A 29 5.26 -4.25 -0.73
N TRP A 30 4.82 -3.01 -0.59
CA TRP A 30 5.71 -1.85 -0.74
C TRP A 30 6.52 -1.61 0.51
N SER A 31 7.81 -1.38 0.31
CA SER A 31 8.81 -1.24 1.39
C SER A 31 9.14 0.22 1.66
N SER A 32 8.79 1.13 0.74
CA SER A 32 9.07 2.57 0.87
C SER A 32 8.01 3.40 0.16
N TRP A 33 7.74 4.61 0.65
CA TRP A 33 6.96 5.60 -0.11
C TRP A 33 7.68 6.05 -1.39
N SER A 34 8.99 5.80 -1.51
CA SER A 34 9.70 6.01 -2.76
C SER A 34 9.18 5.11 -3.89
N ASP A 35 8.57 3.96 -3.56
CA ASP A 35 7.90 3.09 -4.54
C ASP A 35 6.66 3.79 -5.16
N LEU A 36 6.21 4.89 -4.56
CA LEU A 36 5.05 5.70 -4.94
C LEU A 36 5.43 7.08 -5.49
N THR A 37 6.71 7.43 -5.54
CA THR A 37 7.16 8.75 -6.02
C THR A 37 6.70 9.00 -7.45
N GLY A 38 6.07 10.15 -7.67
CA GLY A 38 5.49 10.53 -8.97
C GLY A 38 4.08 9.97 -9.24
N LEU A 39 3.55 9.11 -8.37
CA LEU A 39 2.12 8.76 -8.34
C LEU A 39 1.33 9.61 -7.33
N LEU A 40 2.03 10.21 -6.35
CA LEU A 40 1.42 10.99 -5.29
C LEU A 40 1.36 12.49 -5.68
N PRO A 41 0.25 13.19 -5.41
CA PRO A 41 0.22 14.64 -5.46
C PRO A 41 1.26 15.25 -4.51
N ASP A 42 1.84 16.39 -4.88
CA ASP A 42 2.87 17.08 -4.11
C ASP A 42 2.47 17.32 -2.64
N TYR A 43 1.20 17.67 -2.41
CA TYR A 43 0.69 17.92 -1.05
C TYR A 43 0.66 16.64 -0.19
N VAL A 44 0.45 15.47 -0.81
CA VAL A 44 0.50 14.17 -0.12
C VAL A 44 1.94 13.82 0.23
N GLU A 45 2.87 13.98 -0.72
CA GLU A 45 4.29 13.72 -0.46
C GLU A 45 4.84 14.63 0.65
N ALA A 46 4.50 15.93 0.61
CA ALA A 46 4.85 16.88 1.66
C ALA A 46 4.29 16.45 3.02
N ALA A 47 3.00 16.08 3.09
CA ALA A 47 2.40 15.61 4.33
C ALA A 47 3.06 14.35 4.90
N LEU A 48 3.43 13.37 4.05
CA LEU A 48 4.15 12.16 4.49
C LEU A 48 5.53 12.52 5.08
N ARG A 49 6.24 13.45 4.44
CA ARG A 49 7.56 13.94 4.90
C ARG A 49 7.47 14.70 6.21
N ASP A 50 6.52 15.64 6.32
CA ASP A 50 6.33 16.48 7.51
C ASP A 50 5.95 15.65 8.74
N ASN A 51 5.13 14.60 8.53
CA ASN A 51 4.77 13.64 9.59
C ASN A 51 5.87 12.59 9.85
N LYS A 52 6.99 12.63 9.13
CA LYS A 52 8.12 11.69 9.22
C LYS A 52 7.69 10.23 9.02
N TRP A 53 6.71 10.01 8.15
CA TRP A 53 6.26 8.68 7.75
C TRP A 53 7.12 8.20 6.60
N TRP A 54 8.30 7.65 6.92
CA TRP A 54 9.30 7.26 5.91
C TRP A 54 8.98 5.94 5.19
N GLN A 55 8.18 5.08 5.82
CA GLN A 55 7.82 3.77 5.29
C GLN A 55 6.34 3.48 5.61
N PRO A 56 5.66 2.74 4.73
CA PRO A 56 4.31 2.27 5.01
C PRO A 56 4.33 1.27 6.18
N THR A 57 3.30 1.31 7.02
CA THR A 57 3.09 0.27 8.05
C THR A 57 2.79 -1.08 7.39
N PRO A 58 2.93 -2.23 8.08
CA PRO A 58 2.70 -3.55 7.46
C PRO A 58 1.35 -3.69 6.75
N ILE A 59 0.28 -3.13 7.33
CA ILE A 59 -1.05 -3.17 6.69
C ILE A 59 -1.08 -2.29 5.43
N GLN A 60 -0.50 -1.09 5.47
CA GLN A 60 -0.40 -0.20 4.31
C GLN A 60 0.46 -0.83 3.21
N ALA A 61 1.64 -1.35 3.57
CA ALA A 61 2.60 -1.98 2.67
C ALA A 61 1.95 -3.06 1.82
N GLN A 62 1.10 -3.89 2.44
CA GLN A 62 0.42 -4.96 1.74
C GLN A 62 -0.85 -4.50 1.01
N THR A 63 -1.69 -3.65 1.60
CA THR A 63 -3.00 -3.31 1.00
C THR A 63 -2.89 -2.27 -0.12
N LEU A 64 -1.96 -1.31 -0.02
CA LEU A 64 -1.82 -0.23 -1.01
C LEU A 64 -1.63 -0.76 -2.45
N PRO A 65 -0.76 -1.76 -2.71
CA PRO A 65 -0.66 -2.37 -4.04
C PRO A 65 -1.99 -2.93 -4.58
N PHE A 66 -2.87 -3.46 -3.73
CA PHE A 66 -4.18 -3.98 -4.16
C PHE A 66 -5.16 -2.86 -4.45
N SER A 67 -5.33 -1.95 -3.50
CA SER A 67 -6.30 -0.85 -3.59
C SER A 67 -5.99 0.07 -4.78
N LEU A 68 -4.72 0.37 -5.02
CA LEU A 68 -4.29 1.22 -6.13
C LEU A 68 -4.37 0.54 -7.49
N ALA A 69 -4.37 -0.79 -7.51
CA ALA A 69 -4.66 -1.55 -8.71
C ALA A 69 -6.17 -1.77 -8.93
N GLY A 70 -7.03 -1.13 -8.14
CA GLY A 70 -8.49 -1.25 -8.22
C GLY A 70 -9.03 -2.62 -7.79
N SER A 71 -8.25 -3.38 -7.02
CA SER A 71 -8.67 -4.70 -6.51
C SER A 71 -9.38 -4.55 -5.17
N ASP A 72 -10.50 -5.26 -5.00
CA ASP A 72 -11.16 -5.37 -3.70
C ASP A 72 -10.25 -6.14 -2.72
N CYS A 73 -10.11 -5.63 -1.50
CA CYS A 73 -9.36 -6.29 -0.45
C CYS A 73 -9.94 -6.02 0.95
N ILE A 74 -9.72 -6.96 1.87
CA ILE A 74 -10.11 -6.83 3.29
C ILE A 74 -8.83 -6.75 4.12
N GLY A 75 -8.59 -5.60 4.75
CA GLY A 75 -7.44 -5.37 5.61
C GLY A 75 -7.79 -5.56 7.09
N ILE A 76 -7.23 -6.58 7.74
CA ILE A 76 -7.42 -6.85 9.17
C ILE A 76 -6.15 -6.49 9.93
N ALA A 77 -6.22 -5.49 10.81
CA ALA A 77 -5.11 -5.10 11.69
C ALA A 77 -5.64 -4.40 12.96
N LYS A 78 -4.84 -4.37 14.04
CA LYS A 78 -5.19 -3.72 15.31
C LYS A 78 -5.37 -2.19 15.17
N THR A 79 -6.02 -1.53 16.11
CA THR A 79 -6.08 -0.05 16.16
C THR A 79 -4.67 0.54 16.29
N GLY A 80 -4.43 1.72 15.72
CA GLY A 80 -3.11 2.37 15.73
C GLY A 80 -2.11 1.85 14.69
N THR A 81 -2.47 0.88 13.85
CA THR A 81 -1.59 0.30 12.81
C THR A 81 -1.58 1.08 11.48
N GLY A 82 -2.27 2.22 11.40
CA GLY A 82 -2.28 3.05 10.20
C GLY A 82 -3.29 2.63 9.11
N LYS A 83 -4.32 1.82 9.45
CA LYS A 83 -5.42 1.46 8.53
C LYS A 83 -6.09 2.67 7.87
N THR A 84 -6.18 3.80 8.59
CA THR A 84 -6.79 5.03 8.08
C THR A 84 -6.12 5.51 6.80
N LEU A 85 -4.79 5.65 6.80
CA LEU A 85 -4.04 6.03 5.61
C LEU A 85 -4.10 4.93 4.53
N ALA A 86 -4.18 3.66 4.93
CA ALA A 86 -4.23 2.52 4.02
C ALA A 86 -5.44 2.56 3.06
N PHE A 87 -6.56 3.15 3.46
CA PHE A 87 -7.73 3.34 2.59
C PHE A 87 -7.87 4.78 2.08
N LEU A 88 -7.48 5.80 2.86
CA LEU A 88 -7.60 7.20 2.44
C LEU A 88 -6.64 7.54 1.29
N LEU A 89 -5.41 7.03 1.32
CA LEU A 89 -4.44 7.34 0.26
C LEU A 89 -4.94 6.86 -1.12
N PRO A 90 -5.38 5.60 -1.30
CA PRO A 90 -6.02 5.19 -2.55
C PRO A 90 -7.25 6.02 -2.93
N ALA A 91 -8.09 6.41 -1.96
CA ALA A 91 -9.29 7.21 -2.23
C ALA A 91 -8.94 8.62 -2.73
N ILE A 92 -7.90 9.25 -2.17
CA ILE A 92 -7.37 10.54 -2.63
C ILE A 92 -6.89 10.41 -4.07
N LEU A 93 -5.98 9.46 -4.35
CA LEU A 93 -5.44 9.27 -5.71
C LEU A 93 -6.53 8.92 -6.73
N HIS A 94 -7.52 8.14 -6.31
CA HIS A 94 -8.69 7.84 -7.14
C HIS A 94 -9.48 9.10 -7.46
N SER A 95 -9.72 9.98 -6.48
CA SER A 95 -10.44 11.24 -6.67
C SER A 95 -9.69 12.21 -7.58
N GLU A 96 -8.37 12.36 -7.39
CA GLU A 96 -7.51 13.20 -8.24
C GLU A 96 -7.57 12.77 -9.71
N SER A 97 -7.56 11.46 -9.98
CA SER A 97 -7.65 10.92 -11.35
C SER A 97 -8.97 11.26 -12.07
N HIS A 98 -10.02 11.61 -11.32
CA HIS A 98 -11.31 12.05 -11.85
C HIS A 98 -11.43 13.57 -11.94
N ALA A 99 -10.76 14.31 -11.05
CA ALA A 99 -10.78 15.78 -11.03
C ALA A 99 -9.95 16.43 -12.15
N SER A 100 -8.95 15.72 -12.67
CA SER A 100 -8.12 16.16 -13.80
C SER A 100 -8.74 15.93 -15.19
N LYS A 101 -10.06 15.73 -15.28
CA LYS A 101 -10.83 15.66 -16.52
C LYS A 101 -11.69 16.91 -16.68
#